data_AF-A0AA39IJ43-F1
#
_entry.id   AF-A0AA39IJ43-F1
#
_cell.length_a   1.000
_cell.length_b   1.000
_cell.length_c   1.000
_cell.angle_alpha   90.00
_cell.angle_beta   90.00
_cell.angle_gamma   90.00
#
_symmetry.space_group_name_H-M   'P 1'
#
loop_
_entity.id
_entity.type
_entity.pdbx_description
1 polymer ?
#
loop_
_entity_poly.entity_id
_entity_poly.type
_entity_poly.pdbx_seq_one_letter_code
_entity_poly.pdbx_strand_id
1 'polypeptide(L)'
;MQRWEKKEMEEDESLRKAIPSLEPKNLAFYGQRVQVEVGRAIAQWMGRPFQRIRLKANARAQDLLGTSSSMGLMMKAVVKAKCCNLVIFIDDVEKVKNRKVKQIISQLGDHRKNRSFFDRFLGVPFDLSEVLFIVSIDSKSLQREKPMKLSHFSPSCPLDEFTTEQCVEVMKHQLIPKVLPEYNRESSPLHDSLLKVIVDDFTHK
;
A
#
# COMPACT_ATOMS: atom_id res chain seq x y z
N MET A 1 -24.06 6.20 -34.06
CA MET A 1 -23.28 6.08 -32.81
C MET A 1 -24.18 5.66 -31.64
N GLN A 2 -24.96 4.57 -31.70
CA GLN A 2 -25.98 4.32 -30.63
C GLN A 2 -26.24 2.85 -30.25
N ARG A 3 -25.51 1.88 -30.82
CA ARG A 3 -25.74 0.45 -30.53
C ARG A 3 -24.55 -0.28 -29.90
N TRP A 4 -23.35 0.28 -30.02
CA TRP A 4 -22.11 -0.31 -29.52
C TRP A 4 -21.82 0.22 -28.10
N GLU A 5 -21.90 1.54 -27.91
CA GLU A 5 -21.78 2.19 -26.59
C GLU A 5 -22.85 1.74 -25.60
N LYS A 6 -24.09 1.51 -26.07
CA LYS A 6 -25.16 0.96 -25.22
C LYS A 6 -24.89 -0.46 -24.76
N LYS A 7 -24.24 -1.26 -25.60
CA LYS A 7 -23.95 -2.68 -25.33
C LYS A 7 -22.78 -2.81 -24.36
N GLU A 8 -21.75 -1.96 -24.52
CA GLU A 8 -20.65 -1.82 -23.55
C GLU A 8 -21.13 -1.31 -22.18
N MET A 9 -22.04 -0.32 -22.16
CA MET A 9 -22.63 0.16 -20.91
C MET A 9 -23.55 -0.88 -20.25
N GLU A 10 -24.33 -1.65 -21.02
CA GLU A 10 -25.13 -2.77 -20.48
C GLU A 10 -24.26 -3.92 -19.96
N GLU A 11 -23.14 -4.23 -20.62
CA GLU A 11 -22.18 -5.23 -20.16
C GLU A 11 -21.46 -4.76 -18.89
N ASP A 12 -21.02 -3.50 -18.81
CA ASP A 12 -20.40 -2.91 -17.60
C ASP A 12 -21.41 -2.82 -16.45
N GLU A 13 -22.67 -2.47 -16.70
CA GLU A 13 -23.72 -2.46 -15.67
C GLU A 13 -24.08 -3.87 -15.18
N SER A 14 -24.08 -4.86 -16.08
CA SER A 14 -24.30 -6.26 -15.75
C SER A 14 -23.12 -6.85 -14.96
N LEU A 15 -21.88 -6.47 -15.30
CA LEU A 15 -20.69 -6.80 -14.54
C LEU A 15 -20.72 -6.16 -13.15
N ARG A 16 -21.09 -4.89 -13.03
CA ARG A 16 -21.27 -4.20 -11.73
C ARG A 16 -22.34 -4.83 -10.85
N LYS A 17 -23.40 -5.39 -11.44
CA LYS A 17 -24.45 -6.14 -10.73
C LYS A 17 -24.03 -7.56 -10.36
N ALA A 18 -23.17 -8.20 -11.17
CA ALA A 18 -22.64 -9.55 -10.93
C ALA A 18 -21.47 -9.57 -9.94
N ILE A 19 -20.74 -8.46 -9.81
CA ILE A 19 -19.73 -8.25 -8.78
C ILE A 19 -20.51 -8.05 -7.46
N PRO A 20 -20.53 -9.03 -6.53
CA PRO A 20 -21.21 -8.86 -5.24
C PRO A 20 -20.64 -7.59 -4.62
N SER A 21 -21.48 -6.66 -4.15
CA SER A 21 -21.09 -5.33 -3.68
C SER A 21 -19.75 -5.42 -2.94
N LEU A 22 -18.67 -5.17 -3.66
CA LEU A 22 -17.35 -5.54 -3.20
C LEU A 22 -16.97 -4.35 -2.33
N GLU A 23 -17.40 -4.39 -1.06
CA GLU A 23 -16.84 -3.54 -0.02
C GLU A 23 -15.32 -3.61 -0.26
N PRO A 24 -14.67 -2.49 -0.62
CA PRO A 24 -13.29 -2.51 -1.08
C PRO A 24 -12.46 -3.16 0.03
N LYS A 25 -12.00 -4.39 -0.17
CA LYS A 25 -11.28 -5.10 0.89
C LYS A 25 -9.90 -4.50 1.02
N ASN A 26 -9.53 -4.15 2.26
CA ASN A 26 -8.16 -3.77 2.58
C ASN A 26 -7.20 -4.90 2.19
N LEU A 27 -5.99 -4.53 1.76
CA LEU A 27 -5.03 -5.46 1.15
C LEU A 27 -3.87 -5.75 2.09
N ALA A 28 -3.42 -7.01 2.14
CA ALA A 28 -2.21 -7.41 2.84
C ALA A 28 -1.18 -7.94 1.84
N PHE A 29 -0.06 -7.24 1.73
CA PHE A 29 1.05 -7.59 0.85
C PHE A 29 2.09 -8.40 1.62
N TYR A 30 2.52 -9.50 1.00
CA TYR A 30 3.56 -10.39 1.54
C TYR A 30 4.76 -10.40 0.61
N GLY A 31 5.96 -10.24 1.15
CA GLY A 31 7.18 -10.09 0.35
C GLY A 31 8.22 -9.20 1.02
N GLN A 32 9.41 -9.12 0.43
CA GLN A 32 10.55 -8.40 1.01
C GLN A 32 10.83 -7.05 0.32
N ARG A 33 10.45 -6.92 -0.96
CA ARG A 33 10.75 -5.75 -1.79
C ARG A 33 9.50 -5.27 -2.55
N VAL A 34 9.50 -4.00 -2.97
CA VAL A 34 8.58 -3.39 -3.96
C VAL A 34 7.10 -3.20 -3.53
N GLN A 35 6.71 -3.72 -2.36
CA GLN A 35 5.34 -3.59 -1.83
C GLN A 35 4.85 -2.13 -1.76
N VAL A 36 5.73 -1.22 -1.35
CA VAL A 36 5.40 0.21 -1.21
C VAL A 36 5.14 0.84 -2.59
N GLU A 37 5.95 0.49 -3.57
CA GLU A 37 5.85 0.95 -4.95
C GLU A 37 4.57 0.43 -5.61
N VAL A 38 4.23 -0.85 -5.40
CA VAL A 38 2.95 -1.42 -5.84
C VAL A 38 1.77 -0.70 -5.17
N GLY A 39 1.84 -0.48 -3.85
CA GLY A 39 0.80 0.25 -3.12
C GLY A 39 0.62 1.68 -3.64
N ARG A 40 1.72 2.35 -4.00
CA ARG A 40 1.70 3.68 -4.63
C ARG A 40 1.12 3.63 -6.04
N ALA A 41 1.47 2.63 -6.84
CA ALA A 41 0.94 2.46 -8.19
C ALA A 41 -0.58 2.23 -8.18
N ILE A 42 -1.08 1.43 -7.24
CA ILE A 42 -2.52 1.25 -7.02
C ILE A 42 -3.20 2.58 -6.68
N ALA A 43 -2.62 3.34 -5.75
CA ALA A 43 -3.17 4.65 -5.38
C ALA A 43 -3.21 5.62 -6.57
N GLN A 44 -2.15 5.64 -7.39
CA GLN A 44 -2.09 6.44 -8.62
C GLN A 44 -3.14 6.01 -9.64
N TRP A 45 -3.30 4.70 -9.86
CA TRP A 45 -4.30 4.15 -10.78
C TRP A 45 -5.74 4.46 -10.34
N MET A 46 -6.00 4.45 -9.03
CA MET A 46 -7.29 4.84 -8.47
C MET A 46 -7.51 6.36 -8.39
N GLY A 47 -6.50 7.18 -8.71
CA GLY A 47 -6.55 8.63 -8.55
C GLY A 47 -6.65 9.09 -7.09
N ARG A 48 -6.17 8.27 -6.13
CA ARG A 48 -6.29 8.52 -4.69
C ARG A 48 -4.95 8.99 -4.09
N PRO A 49 -4.96 9.95 -3.14
CA PRO A 49 -3.73 10.34 -2.45
C PRO A 49 -3.09 9.16 -1.72
N PHE A 50 -1.76 9.06 -1.77
CA PHE A 50 -1.00 8.00 -1.11
C PHE A 50 -0.28 8.53 0.13
N GLN A 51 -0.46 7.87 1.28
CA GLN A 51 0.29 8.13 2.50
C GLN A 51 0.92 6.86 3.05
N ARG A 52 2.19 6.95 3.46
CA ARG A 52 2.93 5.84 4.04
C ARG A 52 3.15 6.07 5.53
N ILE A 53 2.80 5.07 6.34
CA ILE A 53 3.06 5.03 7.78
C ILE A 53 3.99 3.85 8.03
N ARG A 54 5.24 4.12 8.41
CA ARG A 54 6.18 3.08 8.81
C ARG A 54 6.13 2.87 10.32
N LEU A 55 5.90 1.62 10.75
CA LEU A 55 5.82 1.28 12.16
C LEU A 55 7.21 0.97 12.74
N LYS A 56 7.47 1.51 13.93
CA LYS A 56 8.69 1.19 14.69
C LYS A 56 8.44 -0.03 15.57
N ALA A 57 9.49 -0.80 15.88
CA ALA A 57 9.36 -1.98 16.73
C ALA A 57 8.79 -1.69 18.14
N ASN A 58 9.07 -0.48 18.65
CA ASN A 58 8.59 0.04 19.94
C ASN A 58 7.29 0.87 19.83
N ALA A 59 6.57 0.79 18.70
CA ALA A 59 5.33 1.53 18.49
C ALA A 59 4.30 1.24 19.60
N ARG A 60 3.59 2.29 19.98
CA ARG A 60 2.53 2.28 20.99
C ARG A 60 1.20 2.63 20.34
N ALA A 61 0.10 2.24 20.99
CA ALA A 61 -1.24 2.61 20.53
C ALA A 61 -1.43 4.13 20.37
N GLN A 62 -0.72 4.91 21.20
CA GLN A 62 -0.74 6.36 21.18
C GLN A 62 -0.16 6.96 19.91
N ASP A 63 0.81 6.27 19.28
CA ASP A 63 1.41 6.73 18.04
C ASP A 63 0.38 6.68 16.90
N LEU A 64 -0.51 5.68 16.91
CA LEU A 64 -1.58 5.53 15.92
C LEU A 64 -2.80 6.42 16.19
N LEU A 65 -3.25 6.45 17.46
CA LEU A 65 -4.52 7.06 17.88
C LEU A 65 -4.37 8.47 18.49
N GLY A 66 -3.14 8.99 18.58
CA GLY A 66 -2.86 10.27 19.21
C GLY A 66 -2.95 10.25 20.73
N THR A 67 -2.62 11.36 21.36
CA THR A 67 -2.78 11.69 22.79
C THR A 67 -3.62 12.95 22.89
N SER A 68 -4.05 13.34 24.10
CA SER A 68 -4.73 14.63 24.32
C SER A 68 -3.91 15.85 23.88
N SER A 69 -2.59 15.69 23.75
CA SER A 69 -1.66 16.75 23.34
C SER A 69 -1.21 16.67 21.87
N SER A 70 -1.36 15.53 21.19
CA SER A 70 -0.81 15.36 19.85
C SER A 70 -1.59 14.37 19.00
N MET A 71 -1.83 14.75 17.75
CA MET A 71 -2.54 13.92 16.77
C MET A 71 -1.80 12.62 16.45
N GLY A 72 -2.55 11.52 16.27
CA GLY A 72 -2.03 10.23 15.86
C GLY A 72 -1.55 10.20 14.42
N LEU A 73 -0.77 9.18 14.07
CA LEU A 73 -0.24 8.97 12.71
C LEU A 73 -1.36 8.80 11.68
N MET A 74 -2.50 8.21 12.07
CA MET A 74 -3.64 8.03 11.17
C MET A 74 -4.24 9.38 10.75
N MET A 75 -4.59 10.22 11.72
CA MET A 75 -5.15 11.53 11.43
C MET A 75 -4.12 12.47 10.78
N LYS A 76 -2.83 12.36 11.14
CA LYS A 76 -1.76 13.09 10.44
C LYS A 76 -1.69 12.74 8.96
N ALA A 77 -1.89 11.46 8.60
CA ALA A 77 -1.92 11.04 7.21
C ALA A 77 -3.12 11.66 6.46
N VAL A 78 -4.31 11.64 7.08
CA VAL A 78 -5.52 12.26 6.52
C VAL A 78 -5.32 13.77 6.31
N VAL A 79 -4.83 14.48 7.32
CA VAL A 79 -4.56 15.92 7.24
C VAL A 79 -3.55 16.24 6.14
N LYS A 80 -2.49 15.43 6.01
CA LYS A 80 -1.47 15.61 4.97
C LYS A 80 -2.02 15.33 3.57
N ALA A 81 -2.90 14.35 3.42
CA ALA A 81 -3.58 14.05 2.15
C ALA A 81 -4.65 15.07 1.79
N LYS A 82 -5.17 15.84 2.77
CA LYS A 82 -6.30 16.78 2.61
C LYS A 82 -7.56 16.13 2.03
N CYS A 83 -7.70 14.82 2.20
CA CYS A 83 -8.79 14.02 1.64
C CYS A 83 -9.01 12.76 2.49
N CYS A 84 -10.26 12.35 2.66
CA CYS A 84 -10.65 11.11 3.35
C CYS A 84 -10.57 9.89 2.42
N ASN A 85 -10.74 10.07 1.11
CA ASN A 85 -10.65 9.00 0.12
C ASN A 85 -9.19 8.73 -0.31
N LEU A 86 -8.34 8.38 0.65
CA LEU A 86 -6.89 8.15 0.44
C LEU A 86 -6.49 6.69 0.62
N VAL A 87 -5.32 6.32 0.10
CA VAL A 87 -4.66 5.03 0.37
C VAL A 87 -3.63 5.22 1.49
N ILE A 88 -3.78 4.49 2.58
CA ILE A 88 -2.81 4.44 3.68
C ILE A 88 -2.05 3.12 3.62
N PHE A 89 -0.76 3.20 3.34
CA PHE A 89 0.15 2.07 3.36
C PHE A 89 0.87 1.97 4.71
N ILE A 90 0.60 0.89 5.45
CA ILE A 90 1.20 0.60 6.76
C ILE A 90 2.34 -0.40 6.53
N ASP A 91 3.56 0.06 6.78
CA ASP A 91 4.78 -0.69 6.51
C ASP A 91 5.39 -1.26 7.79
N ASP A 92 6.11 -2.37 7.65
CA ASP A 92 6.84 -3.07 8.73
C ASP A 92 5.93 -3.54 9.90
N VAL A 93 4.72 -4.04 9.59
CA VAL A 93 3.75 -4.47 10.62
C VAL A 93 4.29 -5.61 11.48
N GLU A 94 5.12 -6.48 10.90
CA GLU A 94 5.75 -7.60 11.58
C GLU A 94 6.75 -7.20 12.67
N LYS A 95 7.38 -6.02 12.56
CA LYS A 95 8.39 -5.56 13.55
C LYS A 95 7.75 -5.14 14.87
N VAL A 96 6.46 -4.85 14.87
CA VAL A 96 5.74 -4.36 16.06
C VAL A 96 5.58 -5.49 17.07
N LYS A 97 6.11 -5.32 18.28
CA LYS A 97 5.92 -6.32 19.35
C LYS A 97 4.65 -6.11 20.17
N ASN A 98 4.10 -4.89 20.15
CA ASN A 98 2.98 -4.51 20.99
C ASN A 98 1.64 -5.08 20.47
N ARG A 99 1.03 -5.99 21.25
CA ARG A 99 -0.25 -6.63 20.90
C ARG A 99 -1.39 -5.62 20.69
N LYS A 100 -1.43 -4.52 21.44
CA LYS A 100 -2.47 -3.48 21.28
C LYS A 100 -2.37 -2.79 19.92
N VAL A 101 -1.15 -2.56 19.44
CA VAL A 101 -0.92 -1.97 18.11
C VAL A 101 -1.34 -2.94 17.00
N LYS A 102 -0.96 -4.22 17.11
CA LYS A 102 -1.42 -5.27 16.19
C LYS A 102 -2.96 -5.36 16.15
N GLN A 103 -3.62 -5.27 17.29
CA GLN A 103 -5.08 -5.27 17.37
C GLN A 103 -5.71 -4.06 16.68
N ILE A 104 -5.18 -2.85 16.88
CA ILE A 104 -5.66 -1.64 16.20
C ILE A 104 -5.55 -1.79 14.69
N ILE A 105 -4.41 -2.25 14.17
CA ILE A 105 -4.21 -2.45 12.72
C ILE A 105 -5.19 -3.50 12.17
N SER A 106 -5.42 -4.60 12.89
CA SER A 106 -6.42 -5.61 12.50
C SER A 106 -7.83 -5.02 12.44
N GLN A 107 -8.18 -4.11 13.37
CA GLN A 107 -9.46 -3.41 13.39
C GLN A 107 -9.60 -2.39 12.25
N LEU A 108 -8.51 -1.72 11.85
CA LEU A 108 -8.51 -0.82 10.69
C LEU A 108 -8.86 -1.55 9.38
N GLY A 109 -8.65 -2.87 9.33
CA GLY A 109 -9.09 -3.70 8.21
C GLY A 109 -10.61 -3.76 8.04
N ASP A 110 -11.39 -3.44 9.07
CA ASP A 110 -12.85 -3.51 9.07
C ASP A 110 -13.49 -2.14 8.82
N HIS A 111 -13.95 -1.89 7.58
CA HIS A 111 -14.57 -0.63 7.17
C HIS A 111 -15.77 -0.21 8.03
N ARG A 112 -16.50 -1.17 8.61
CA ARG A 112 -17.67 -0.87 9.45
C ARG A 112 -17.26 -0.20 10.76
N LYS A 113 -16.13 -0.63 11.33
CA LYS A 113 -15.57 -0.03 12.55
C LYS A 113 -14.93 1.33 12.26
N ASN A 114 -14.45 1.54 11.04
CA ASN A 114 -13.77 2.77 10.64
C ASN A 114 -14.70 4.00 10.56
N ARG A 115 -16.03 3.82 10.50
CA ARG A 115 -17.00 4.94 10.51
C ARG A 115 -16.92 5.85 11.74
N SER A 116 -16.46 5.30 12.87
CA SER A 116 -16.35 6.01 14.13
C SER A 116 -14.94 5.87 14.71
N PHE A 117 -13.92 6.15 13.90
CA PHE A 117 -12.53 6.16 14.35
C PHE A 117 -12.31 7.28 15.37
N PHE A 118 -11.69 6.98 16.51
CA PHE A 118 -11.50 7.93 17.59
C PHE A 118 -10.02 8.26 17.79
N ASP A 119 -9.62 9.47 17.41
CA ASP A 119 -8.32 10.04 17.76
C ASP A 119 -8.43 10.83 19.06
N ARG A 120 -7.55 10.54 20.03
CA ARG A 120 -7.59 11.14 21.37
C ARG A 120 -7.26 12.63 21.38
N PHE A 121 -6.62 13.13 20.33
CA PHE A 121 -6.38 14.56 20.15
C PHE A 121 -7.62 15.29 19.66
N LEU A 122 -8.35 14.70 18.70
CA LEU A 122 -9.55 15.31 18.13
C LEU A 122 -10.72 15.27 19.10
N GLY A 123 -10.82 14.20 19.91
CA GLY A 123 -11.90 14.05 20.89
C GLY A 123 -13.29 13.83 20.29
N VAL A 124 -13.39 13.70 18.97
CA VAL A 124 -14.62 13.43 18.21
C VAL A 124 -14.43 12.24 17.27
N PRO A 125 -15.48 11.45 17.00
CA PRO A 125 -15.41 10.37 16.02
C PRO A 125 -15.19 10.93 14.61
N PHE A 126 -14.33 10.26 13.84
CA PHE A 126 -14.00 10.59 12.47
C PHE A 126 -14.28 9.39 11.56
N ASP A 127 -14.79 9.64 10.35
CA ASP A 127 -15.10 8.58 9.40
C ASP A 127 -13.88 8.27 8.53
N LEU A 128 -13.32 7.07 8.72
CA LEU A 128 -12.25 6.50 7.90
C LEU A 128 -12.74 5.35 7.02
N SER A 129 -14.05 5.19 6.83
CA SER A 129 -14.62 4.07 6.06
C SER A 129 -14.23 4.09 4.58
N GLU A 130 -14.00 5.28 4.00
CA GLU A 130 -13.54 5.42 2.63
C GLU A 130 -12.04 5.13 2.45
N VAL A 131 -11.24 5.12 3.52
CA VAL A 131 -9.79 4.90 3.46
C VAL A 131 -9.50 3.46 3.03
N LEU A 132 -8.63 3.29 2.03
CA LEU A 132 -8.07 1.98 1.69
C LEU A 132 -6.77 1.77 2.46
N PHE A 133 -6.77 0.77 3.33
CA PHE A 133 -5.59 0.34 4.06
C PHE A 133 -4.87 -0.78 3.30
N ILE A 134 -3.57 -0.59 3.12
CA ILE A 134 -2.66 -1.62 2.60
C ILE A 134 -1.62 -1.89 3.68
N VAL A 135 -1.44 -3.14 4.07
CA VAL A 135 -0.40 -3.54 5.04
C VAL A 135 0.71 -4.30 4.34
N SER A 136 1.96 -4.01 4.69
CA SER A 136 3.14 -4.76 4.26
C SER A 136 3.57 -5.73 5.37
N ILE A 137 3.89 -6.96 4.98
CA ILE A 137 4.44 -8.00 5.84
C ILE A 137 5.63 -8.65 5.14
N ASP A 138 6.74 -8.76 5.86
CA ASP A 138 7.88 -9.57 5.43
C ASP A 138 7.53 -11.07 5.44
N SER A 139 7.73 -11.75 4.31
CA SER A 139 7.48 -13.18 4.14
C SER A 139 8.27 -14.06 5.12
N LYS A 140 9.47 -13.63 5.54
CA LYS A 140 10.30 -14.35 6.53
C LYS A 140 9.73 -14.32 7.95
N SER A 141 8.73 -13.47 8.20
CA SER A 141 8.09 -13.32 9.51
C SER A 141 6.85 -14.20 9.66
N LEU A 142 6.27 -14.70 8.55
CA LEU A 142 5.14 -15.63 8.57
C LEU A 142 5.47 -16.97 9.25
N GLN A 143 6.75 -17.37 9.25
CA GLN A 143 7.20 -18.62 9.86
C GLN A 143 7.55 -18.48 11.37
N ARG A 144 7.78 -17.27 11.88
CA ARG A 144 8.41 -17.06 13.20
C ARG A 144 7.46 -16.62 14.32
N GLU A 145 6.29 -16.09 14.01
CA GLU A 145 5.27 -15.75 15.00
C GLU A 145 3.89 -16.25 14.56
N LYS A 146 3.03 -16.61 15.53
CA LYS A 146 1.61 -16.89 15.27
C LYS A 146 1.07 -15.72 14.43
N PRO A 147 0.65 -15.95 13.17
CA PRO A 147 0.40 -14.88 12.24
C PRO A 147 -0.62 -13.93 12.87
N MET A 148 -0.29 -12.64 12.86
CA MET A 148 -1.25 -11.61 13.21
C MET A 148 -2.51 -11.90 12.42
N LYS A 149 -3.64 -12.12 13.12
CA LYS A 149 -4.91 -12.40 12.45
C LYS A 149 -5.34 -11.14 11.70
N LEU A 150 -4.89 -11.02 10.47
CA LEU A 150 -5.36 -10.06 9.49
C LEU A 150 -6.66 -10.56 8.85
N SER A 151 -7.60 -11.03 9.66
CA SER A 151 -8.84 -11.66 9.18
C SER A 151 -9.69 -10.75 8.30
N HIS A 152 -9.47 -9.44 8.39
CA HIS A 152 -10.18 -8.42 7.63
C HIS A 152 -9.40 -7.89 6.41
N PHE A 153 -8.15 -8.35 6.21
CA PHE A 153 -7.39 -8.01 5.01
C PHE A 153 -7.45 -9.18 4.03
N SER A 154 -7.68 -8.86 2.75
CA SER A 154 -7.53 -9.84 1.69
C SER A 154 -6.03 -10.09 1.48
N PRO A 155 -5.54 -11.34 1.52
CA PRO A 155 -4.18 -11.61 1.11
C PRO A 155 -4.04 -11.24 -0.37
N SER A 156 -3.07 -10.39 -0.69
CA SER A 156 -2.68 -10.17 -2.07
C SER A 156 -1.74 -11.27 -2.55
N CYS A 157 -1.52 -11.32 -3.86
CA CYS A 157 -0.46 -12.12 -4.47
C CYS A 157 0.87 -11.90 -3.71
N PRO A 158 1.65 -12.96 -3.41
CA PRO A 158 3.02 -12.79 -2.95
C PRO A 158 3.78 -11.93 -3.98
N LEU A 159 4.35 -10.83 -3.51
CA LEU A 159 5.24 -10.02 -4.33
C LEU A 159 6.63 -10.64 -4.17
N ASP A 160 6.88 -11.63 -5.02
CA ASP A 160 8.15 -12.34 -5.09
C ASP A 160 9.29 -11.40 -5.53
N GLU A 161 10.51 -11.85 -5.33
CA GLU A 161 11.70 -11.15 -5.79
C GLU A 161 11.69 -11.03 -7.32
N PHE A 162 12.01 -9.84 -7.82
CA PHE A 162 12.13 -9.61 -9.26
C PHE A 162 13.24 -10.50 -9.82
N THR A 163 12.96 -11.20 -10.93
CA THR A 163 14.02 -11.90 -11.65
C THR A 163 15.00 -10.88 -12.24
N THR A 164 16.23 -11.31 -12.57
CA THR A 164 17.22 -10.43 -13.20
C THR A 164 16.65 -9.78 -14.46
N GLU A 165 15.88 -10.53 -15.25
CA GLU A 165 15.22 -10.04 -16.46
C GLU A 165 14.19 -8.95 -16.14
N GLN A 166 13.37 -9.15 -15.12
CA GLN A 166 12.37 -8.16 -14.71
C GLN A 166 13.04 -6.89 -14.14
N CYS A 167 14.16 -7.02 -13.41
CA CYS A 167 14.96 -5.90 -12.96
C CYS A 167 15.51 -5.07 -14.12
N VAL A 168 16.04 -5.72 -15.16
CA VAL A 168 16.56 -5.05 -16.37
C VAL A 168 15.44 -4.27 -17.07
N GLU A 169 14.24 -4.86 -17.17
CA GLU A 169 13.09 -4.21 -17.80
C GLU A 169 12.65 -2.96 -17.02
N VAL A 170 12.56 -3.06 -15.68
CA VAL A 170 12.26 -1.92 -14.81
C VAL A 170 13.35 -0.85 -14.90
N MET A 171 14.62 -1.25 -14.99
CA MET A 171 15.75 -0.32 -15.16
C MET A 171 15.59 0.52 -16.42
N LYS A 172 15.35 -0.13 -17.57
CA LYS A 172 15.21 0.56 -18.86
C LYS A 172 14.00 1.48 -18.91
N HIS A 173 12.84 1.00 -18.47
CA HIS A 173 11.58 1.70 -18.71
C HIS A 173 11.20 2.67 -17.59
N GLN A 174 11.71 2.49 -16.37
CA GLN A 174 11.33 3.33 -15.23
C GLN A 174 12.49 4.03 -14.53
N LEU A 175 13.61 3.35 -14.26
CA LEU A 175 14.69 3.95 -13.45
C LEU A 175 15.58 4.88 -14.29
N ILE A 176 16.12 4.39 -15.40
CA ILE A 176 17.02 5.16 -16.29
C ILE A 176 16.36 6.47 -16.76
N PRO A 177 15.09 6.47 -17.24
CA PRO A 177 14.44 7.71 -17.68
C PRO A 177 14.20 8.73 -16.56
N LYS A 178 14.11 8.29 -15.30
CA LYS A 178 13.92 9.18 -14.14
C LYS A 178 15.24 9.77 -13.63
N VAL A 179 16.32 8.99 -13.70
CA VAL A 179 17.64 9.39 -13.18
C VAL A 179 18.41 10.23 -14.18
N LEU A 180 18.34 9.93 -15.47
CA LEU A 180 19.10 10.63 -16.51
C LEU A 180 18.90 12.16 -16.55
N PRO A 181 17.67 12.69 -16.37
CA PRO A 181 17.46 14.14 -16.28
C PRO A 181 18.20 14.80 -15.11
N GLU A 182 18.41 14.10 -13.99
CA GLU A 182 19.15 14.64 -12.83
C GLU A 182 20.64 14.88 -13.14
N TYR A 183 21.17 14.21 -14.16
CA TYR A 183 22.57 14.30 -14.59
C TYR A 183 22.75 15.02 -15.93
N ASN A 184 21.71 15.71 -16.43
CA ASN A 184 21.71 16.37 -17.74
C ASN A 184 22.21 15.46 -18.88
N ARG A 185 21.86 14.17 -18.86
CA ARG A 185 22.18 13.22 -19.94
C ARG A 185 20.91 12.80 -20.67
N GLU A 186 20.99 12.72 -21.98
CA GLU A 186 19.96 12.10 -22.81
C GLU A 186 20.12 10.58 -22.80
N SER A 187 19.01 9.85 -23.02
CA SER A 187 19.01 8.39 -22.98
C SER A 187 19.84 7.82 -24.13
N SER A 188 21.10 7.50 -23.87
CA SER A 188 21.81 6.53 -24.68
C SER A 188 21.27 5.14 -24.31
N PRO A 189 20.94 4.27 -25.28
CA PRO A 189 20.45 2.94 -24.99
C PRO A 189 21.56 2.13 -24.30
N LEU A 190 21.45 1.98 -22.98
CA LEU A 190 22.31 1.09 -22.21
C LEU A 190 22.05 -0.35 -22.67
N HIS A 191 23.11 -1.05 -23.05
CA HIS A 191 23.01 -2.42 -23.53
C HIS A 191 22.56 -3.36 -22.40
N ASP A 192 21.65 -4.29 -22.71
CA ASP A 192 21.07 -5.25 -21.77
C ASP A 192 22.13 -6.02 -20.97
N SER A 193 23.23 -6.37 -21.63
CA SER A 193 24.37 -7.07 -21.03
C SER A 193 24.97 -6.29 -19.87
N LEU A 194 25.09 -4.97 -20.01
CA LEU A 194 25.62 -4.10 -18.96
C LEU A 194 24.64 -4.00 -17.78
N LEU A 195 23.34 -3.90 -18.07
CA LEU A 195 22.31 -3.86 -17.04
C LEU A 195 22.23 -5.17 -16.26
N LYS A 196 22.37 -6.33 -16.93
CA LYS A 196 22.45 -7.64 -16.27
C LYS A 196 23.65 -7.72 -15.33
N VAL A 197 24.83 -7.30 -15.80
CA VAL A 197 26.04 -7.23 -14.96
C VAL A 197 25.82 -6.32 -13.74
N ILE A 198 25.18 -5.15 -13.91
CA ILE A 198 24.86 -4.27 -12.78
C ILE A 198 23.94 -4.97 -11.78
N VAL A 199 22.90 -5.65 -12.24
CA VAL A 199 21.97 -6.36 -11.36
C VAL A 199 22.69 -7.51 -10.65
N ASP A 200 23.39 -8.37 -11.38
CA ASP A 200 23.98 -9.58 -10.80
C ASP A 200 25.20 -9.28 -9.91
N ASP A 201 26.04 -8.28 -10.26
CA ASP A 201 27.26 -7.97 -9.52
C ASP A 201 27.08 -6.89 -8.43
N PHE A 202 26.14 -5.95 -8.61
CA PHE A 202 25.97 -4.80 -7.70
C PHE A 202 24.67 -4.81 -6.91
N THR A 203 23.71 -5.68 -7.22
CA THR A 203 22.53 -5.89 -6.36
C THR A 203 22.61 -7.24 -5.69
N HIS A 204 22.91 -7.25 -4.38
CA HIS A 204 22.82 -8.47 -3.58
C HIS A 204 21.37 -8.99 -3.62
N LYS A 205 21.19 -10.20 -4.15
CA LYS A 205 19.96 -11.00 -4.02
C LYS A 205 19.78 -11.39 -2.55
#